data_AF-A0A538PNG8-F1
#
_entry.id   AF-A0A538PNG8-F1
#
_cell.length_a   1.000
_cell.length_b   1.000
_cell.length_c   1.000
_cell.angle_alpha   90.00
_cell.angle_beta   90.00
_cell.angle_gamma   90.00
#
_symmetry.space_group_name_H-M   'P 1'
#
loop_
_entity.id
_entity.type
_entity.pdbx_description
1 polymer ?
#
loop_
_entity_poly.entity_id
_entity_poly.type
_entity_poly.pdbx_seq_one_letter_code
_entity_poly.pdbx_strand_id
1 'polypeptide(L)'
;MAWDPVLEDWLLAHGVAARDEANEVARFAYALRARFDAIERRRGSAQFVAVLLRCLYDRQCELYLPLERKLGAIRSYEPDARTANTAVGAELKLVLGSSVEALEVLGYPAERSRTIFDGALAGYLRERFEL
;
A
#
# COMPACT_ATOMS: atom_id res chain seq x y z
N MET A 1 18.34 0.70 -0.70
CA MET A 1 18.48 0.57 0.76
C MET A 1 17.13 0.11 1.29
N ALA A 2 17.06 -0.91 2.14
CA ALA A 2 15.78 -1.37 2.68
C ALA A 2 15.29 -0.36 3.74
N TRP A 3 14.07 0.14 3.61
CA TRP A 3 13.44 0.97 4.64
C TRP A 3 13.16 0.13 5.87
N ASP A 4 13.46 0.65 7.06
CA ASP A 4 13.30 -0.06 8.32
C ASP A 4 11.92 0.26 8.94
N PRO A 5 11.00 -0.73 9.05
CA PRO A 5 9.71 -0.52 9.68
C PRO A 5 9.80 -0.11 11.15
N VAL A 6 10.83 -0.56 11.88
CA VAL A 6 11.01 -0.21 13.30
C VAL A 6 11.34 1.26 13.45
N LEU A 7 12.23 1.77 12.60
CA LEU A 7 12.54 3.20 12.53
C LEU A 7 11.29 4.01 12.12
N GLU A 8 10.54 3.53 11.13
CA GLU A 8 9.31 4.17 10.68
C GLU A 8 8.29 4.32 11.82
N ASP A 9 8.00 3.22 12.51
CA ASP A 9 7.04 3.21 13.62
C ASP A 9 7.51 4.15 14.75
N TRP A 10 8.82 4.20 15.01
CA TRP A 10 9.39 5.15 15.97
C TRP A 10 9.19 6.61 15.53
N LEU A 11 9.46 6.94 14.27
CA LEU A 11 9.29 8.30 13.73
C LEU A 11 7.83 8.75 13.83
N LEU A 12 6.89 7.87 13.47
CA LEU A 12 5.45 8.14 13.58
C LEU A 12 5.03 8.34 15.04
N ALA A 13 5.49 7.50 15.96
CA ALA A 13 5.18 7.62 17.40
C ALA A 13 5.69 8.93 18.02
N HIS A 14 6.72 9.54 17.44
CA HIS A 14 7.29 10.81 17.90
C HIS A 14 6.79 12.03 17.09
N GLY A 15 5.81 11.85 16.21
CA GLY A 15 5.24 12.95 15.42
C GLY A 15 6.23 13.54 14.40
N VAL A 16 7.24 12.77 13.98
CA VAL A 16 8.25 13.25 13.04
C VAL A 16 7.68 13.19 11.63
N ALA A 17 7.35 14.36 11.08
CA ALA A 17 6.98 14.53 9.68
C ALA A 17 8.22 14.65 8.78
N ALA A 18 8.09 14.31 7.50
CA ALA A 18 9.10 14.60 6.51
C ALA A 18 9.16 16.10 6.21
N ARG A 19 10.24 16.50 5.52
CA ARG A 19 10.52 17.91 5.20
C ARG A 19 9.41 18.57 4.38
N ASP A 20 8.83 17.81 3.46
CA ASP A 20 7.82 18.27 2.52
C ASP A 20 6.94 17.08 2.06
N GLU A 21 5.87 17.40 1.36
CA GLU A 21 4.87 16.43 0.91
C GLU A 21 5.45 15.36 -0.03
N ALA A 22 6.38 15.75 -0.91
CA ALA A 22 7.03 14.81 -1.81
C ALA A 22 7.88 13.80 -1.04
N ASN A 23 8.56 14.24 0.02
CA ASN A 23 9.27 13.34 0.92
C ASN A 23 8.32 12.46 1.73
N GLU A 24 7.14 12.94 2.12
CA GLU A 24 6.14 12.13 2.81
C GLU A 24 5.61 11.02 1.89
N VAL A 25 5.31 11.35 0.63
CA VAL A 25 4.92 10.37 -0.41
C VAL A 25 6.00 9.31 -0.57
N ALA A 26 7.27 9.72 -0.71
CA ALA A 26 8.38 8.79 -0.87
C ALA A 26 8.56 7.89 0.37
N ARG A 27 8.54 8.48 1.56
CA ARG A 27 8.62 7.77 2.85
C ARG A 27 7.53 6.71 2.96
N PHE A 28 6.27 7.08 2.75
CA PHE A 28 5.16 6.15 2.83
C PHE A 28 5.20 5.09 1.72
N ALA A 29 5.73 5.40 0.52
CA ALA A 29 5.93 4.39 -0.52
C ALA A 29 6.96 3.33 -0.09
N TYR A 30 8.06 3.75 0.55
CA TYR A 30 9.05 2.83 1.12
C TYR A 30 8.48 2.00 2.26
N ALA A 31 7.70 2.64 3.14
CA ALA A 31 7.05 2.01 4.26
C ALA A 31 6.00 0.97 3.82
N LEU A 32 5.23 1.26 2.77
CA LEU A 32 4.30 0.33 2.12
C LEU A 32 5.06 -0.85 1.52
N ARG A 33 6.14 -0.61 0.78
CA ARG A 33 6.98 -1.68 0.21
C ARG A 33 7.45 -2.64 1.29
N ALA A 34 8.05 -2.14 2.37
CA ALA A 34 8.58 -2.99 3.42
C ALA A 34 7.50 -3.88 4.05
N ARG A 35 6.30 -3.31 4.31
CA ARG A 35 5.16 -4.05 4.88
C ARG A 35 4.58 -5.06 3.89
N PHE A 36 4.40 -4.68 2.63
CA PHE A 36 3.92 -5.56 1.58
C PHE A 36 4.88 -6.69 1.27
N ASP A 37 6.18 -6.44 1.17
CA ASP A 37 7.20 -7.46 0.96
C ASP A 37 7.22 -8.47 2.12
N ALA A 38 6.94 -8.03 3.36
CA ALA A 38 6.84 -8.92 4.52
C ALA A 38 5.57 -9.80 4.47
N ILE A 39 4.45 -9.29 3.96
CA ILE A 39 3.22 -10.07 3.73
C ILE A 39 3.47 -11.06 2.59
N GLU A 40 4.00 -10.59 1.46
CA GLU A 40 4.29 -11.40 0.28
C GLU A 40 5.21 -12.57 0.61
N ARG A 41 6.31 -12.33 1.35
CA ARG A 41 7.23 -13.40 1.77
C ARG A 41 6.58 -14.49 2.61
N ARG A 42 5.62 -14.15 3.47
CA ARG A 42 4.93 -15.12 4.35
C ARG A 42 3.80 -15.89 3.64
N ARG A 43 3.21 -15.31 2.60
CA ARG A 43 1.96 -15.82 1.98
C ARG A 43 2.14 -16.30 0.54
N GLY A 44 3.22 -15.92 -0.11
CA GLY A 44 3.52 -16.18 -1.50
C GLY A 44 2.93 -15.13 -2.44
N SER A 45 3.67 -14.86 -3.52
CA SER A 45 3.36 -13.81 -4.50
C SER A 45 1.98 -13.92 -5.13
N ALA A 46 1.55 -15.14 -5.50
CA ALA A 46 0.25 -15.32 -6.17
C ALA A 46 -0.92 -14.92 -5.27
N GLN A 47 -0.90 -15.33 -3.99
CA GLN A 47 -1.94 -14.96 -3.04
C GLN A 47 -1.90 -13.47 -2.73
N PHE A 48 -0.71 -12.92 -2.49
CA PHE A 48 -0.53 -11.49 -2.25
C PHE A 48 -1.10 -10.63 -3.38
N VAL A 49 -0.73 -10.93 -4.63
CA VAL A 49 -1.18 -10.17 -5.81
C VAL A 49 -2.69 -10.24 -5.99
N ALA A 50 -3.30 -11.42 -5.88
CA ALA A 50 -4.75 -11.59 -6.01
C ALA A 50 -5.51 -10.75 -4.97
N VAL A 51 -5.06 -10.78 -3.72
CA VAL A 51 -5.69 -10.04 -2.63
C VAL A 51 -5.44 -8.53 -2.75
N LEU A 52 -4.23 -8.13 -3.16
CA LEU A 52 -3.90 -6.73 -3.42
C LEU A 52 -4.82 -6.14 -4.50
N LEU A 53 -4.97 -6.83 -5.64
CA LEU A 53 -5.88 -6.42 -6.70
C LEU A 53 -7.31 -6.22 -6.20
N ARG A 54 -7.81 -7.14 -5.36
CA ARG A 54 -9.14 -6.99 -4.76
C ARG A 54 -9.23 -5.78 -3.83
N CYS A 55 -8.20 -5.53 -3.00
CA CYS A 55 -8.17 -4.36 -2.13
C CYS A 55 -8.14 -3.05 -2.93
N LEU A 56 -7.41 -3.01 -4.05
CA LEU A 56 -7.36 -1.85 -4.94
C LEU A 56 -8.70 -1.60 -5.63
N TYR A 57 -9.40 -2.66 -6.04
CA TYR A 57 -10.76 -2.59 -6.57
C TYR A 57 -11.73 -1.98 -5.55
N ASP A 58 -11.75 -2.51 -4.31
CA ASP A 58 -12.65 -2.05 -3.25
C ASP A 58 -12.41 -0.57 -2.89
N ARG A 59 -11.16 -0.11 -3.00
CA ARG A 59 -10.75 1.28 -2.76
C ARG A 59 -10.96 2.23 -3.94
N GLN A 60 -11.40 1.73 -5.10
CA GLN A 60 -11.51 2.52 -6.34
C GLN A 60 -10.17 3.17 -6.74
N CYS A 61 -9.06 2.46 -6.55
CA CYS A 61 -7.73 2.97 -6.90
C CYS A 61 -7.61 3.16 -8.44
N GLU A 62 -7.11 4.32 -8.87
CA GLU A 62 -6.94 4.64 -10.30
C GLU A 62 -6.08 3.63 -11.07
N LEU A 63 -5.10 3.02 -10.39
CA LEU A 63 -4.18 2.05 -10.99
C LEU A 63 -4.73 0.64 -11.01
N TYR A 64 -5.95 0.40 -10.51
CA TYR A 64 -6.57 -0.93 -10.56
C TYR A 64 -6.68 -1.46 -12.00
N LEU A 65 -7.26 -0.71 -12.93
CA LEU A 65 -7.46 -1.16 -14.31
C LEU A 65 -6.12 -1.35 -15.07
N PRO A 66 -5.14 -0.42 -15.02
CA PRO A 66 -3.82 -0.67 -15.59
C PRO A 66 -3.16 -1.94 -15.05
N LEU A 67 -3.23 -2.16 -13.74
CA LEU A 67 -2.61 -3.31 -13.09
C LEU A 67 -3.32 -4.62 -13.43
N GLU A 68 -4.66 -4.63 -13.41
CA GLU A 68 -5.49 -5.78 -13.77
C GLU A 68 -5.22 -6.23 -15.22
N ARG A 69 -5.11 -5.29 -16.16
CA ARG A 69 -4.74 -5.59 -17.56
C ARG A 69 -3.35 -6.20 -17.67
N LYS A 70 -2.36 -5.62 -16.99
CA LYS A 70 -0.97 -6.10 -17.03
C LYS A 70 -0.83 -7.51 -16.45
N LEU A 71 -1.47 -7.77 -15.32
CA LEU A 71 -1.43 -9.08 -14.65
C LEU A 71 -2.32 -10.11 -15.33
N GLY A 72 -3.48 -9.69 -15.86
CA GLY A 72 -4.43 -10.51 -16.61
C GLY A 72 -3.84 -11.10 -17.89
N ALA A 73 -2.85 -10.44 -18.50
CA ALA A 73 -2.08 -10.98 -19.63
C ALA A 73 -1.24 -12.22 -19.28
N ILE A 74 -0.95 -12.43 -17.99
CA ILE A 74 -0.13 -13.55 -17.49
C ILE A 74 -1.03 -14.62 -16.86
N ARG A 75 -2.01 -14.21 -16.05
CA ARG A 75 -2.92 -15.10 -15.34
C ARG A 75 -4.20 -14.35 -14.98
N SER A 76 -5.36 -15.00 -15.08
CA SER A 76 -6.61 -14.44 -14.57
C SER A 76 -6.58 -14.35 -13.04
N TYR A 77 -6.66 -13.12 -12.54
CA TYR A 77 -6.83 -12.81 -11.13
C TYR A 77 -8.25 -12.26 -10.96
N GLU A 78 -9.27 -13.11 -11.09
CA GLU A 78 -10.64 -12.66 -10.84
C GLU A 78 -10.76 -12.17 -9.39
N PRO A 79 -11.25 -10.93 -9.16
CA PRO A 79 -11.38 -10.37 -7.83
C PRO A 79 -12.58 -11.00 -7.09
N ASP A 80 -12.43 -12.26 -6.66
CA ASP A 80 -13.40 -12.92 -5.78
C ASP A 80 -13.37 -12.26 -4.40
N ALA A 81 -14.50 -11.77 -3.91
CA ALA A 81 -14.63 -11.15 -2.60
C ALA A 81 -14.14 -12.08 -1.45
N ARG A 82 -14.18 -13.40 -1.65
CA ARG A 82 -13.62 -14.37 -0.68
C ARG A 82 -12.12 -14.20 -0.49
N THR A 83 -11.37 -13.73 -1.50
CA THR A 83 -9.92 -13.52 -1.41
C THR A 83 -9.56 -12.39 -0.45
N ALA A 84 -10.33 -11.31 -0.42
CA ALA A 84 -10.13 -10.19 0.51
C ALA A 84 -10.69 -10.44 1.92
N ASN A 85 -11.46 -11.50 2.11
CA ASN A 85 -11.95 -11.98 3.41
C ASN A 85 -11.07 -13.12 3.95
N THR A 86 -9.79 -13.11 3.60
CA THR A 86 -8.75 -13.99 4.16
C THR A 86 -7.93 -13.24 5.21
N ALA A 87 -7.12 -13.97 5.98
CA ALA A 87 -6.14 -13.36 6.89
C ALA A 87 -5.18 -12.40 6.16
N VAL A 88 -4.83 -12.71 4.90
CA VAL A 88 -3.98 -11.85 4.06
C VAL A 88 -4.73 -10.56 3.68
N GLY A 89 -6.02 -10.68 3.36
CA GLY A 89 -6.88 -9.53 3.08
C GLY A 89 -7.03 -8.60 4.28
N ALA A 90 -7.22 -9.16 5.47
CA ALA A 90 -7.27 -8.38 6.71
C ALA A 90 -5.94 -7.64 6.96
N GLU A 91 -4.81 -8.32 6.75
CA GLU A 91 -3.48 -7.73 6.94
C GLU A 91 -3.18 -6.61 5.93
N LEU A 92 -3.52 -6.79 4.66
CA LEU A 92 -3.39 -5.75 3.63
C LEU A 92 -4.29 -4.55 3.92
N LYS A 93 -5.56 -4.78 4.26
CA LYS A 93 -6.49 -3.71 4.64
C LYS A 93 -5.99 -2.94 5.86
N LEU A 94 -5.42 -3.62 6.84
CA LEU A 94 -4.83 -2.99 8.02
C LEU A 94 -3.65 -2.09 7.65
N VAL A 95 -2.72 -2.56 6.80
CA VAL A 95 -1.59 -1.74 6.34
C VAL A 95 -2.07 -0.51 5.58
N LEU A 96 -3.01 -0.69 4.64
CA LEU A 96 -3.58 0.41 3.85
C LEU A 96 -4.33 1.42 4.73
N GLY A 97 -5.12 0.95 5.71
CA GLY A 97 -5.88 1.81 6.63
C GLY A 97 -4.99 2.57 7.61
N SER A 98 -4.13 1.86 8.33
CA SER A 98 -3.22 2.44 9.32
C SER A 98 -2.25 3.46 8.73
N SER A 99 -1.90 3.34 7.45
CA SER A 99 -1.06 4.32 6.77
C SER A 99 -1.76 5.66 6.57
N VAL A 100 -3.07 5.67 6.32
CA VAL A 100 -3.87 6.92 6.26
C VAL A 100 -4.03 7.52 7.65
N GLU A 101 -4.35 6.67 8.64
CA GLU A 101 -4.48 7.10 10.05
C GLU A 101 -3.18 7.69 10.59
N ALA A 102 -2.03 7.12 10.23
CA ALA A 102 -0.71 7.63 10.63
C ALA A 102 -0.47 9.06 10.12
N LEU A 103 -0.87 9.36 8.88
CA LEU A 103 -0.78 10.73 8.34
C LEU A 103 -1.70 11.70 9.07
N GLU A 104 -2.90 11.27 9.44
CA GLU A 104 -3.81 12.10 10.25
C GLU A 104 -3.24 12.38 11.65
N VAL A 105 -2.59 11.38 12.28
CA VAL A 105 -1.90 11.54 13.57
C VAL A 105 -0.70 12.49 13.48
N LEU A 106 -0.02 12.55 12.33
CA LEU A 106 1.03 13.55 12.06
C LEU A 106 0.47 14.98 11.90
N GLY A 107 -0.85 15.16 11.92
CA GLY A 107 -1.52 16.46 11.84
C GLY A 107 -1.90 16.89 10.42
N TYR A 108 -1.79 16.00 9.42
CA TYR A 108 -2.29 16.29 8.09
C TYR A 108 -3.84 16.23 8.05
N PRO A 109 -4.51 17.20 7.40
CA PRO A 109 -5.95 17.12 7.17
C PRO A 109 -6.33 15.88 6.37
N ALA A 110 -7.50 15.29 6.61
CA ALA A 110 -7.94 14.03 5.99
C ALA A 110 -7.78 13.99 4.46
N GLU A 111 -8.18 15.05 3.75
CA GLU A 111 -8.02 15.15 2.28
C GLU A 111 -6.54 15.13 1.85
N ARG A 112 -5.68 15.75 2.65
CA ARG A 112 -4.23 15.78 2.40
C ARG A 112 -3.57 14.45 2.75
N SER A 113 -3.98 13.81 3.84
CA SER A 113 -3.55 12.45 4.21
C SER A 113 -3.88 11.45 3.10
N ARG A 114 -5.08 11.53 2.52
CA ARG A 114 -5.47 10.72 1.36
C ARG A 114 -4.59 11.00 0.15
N THR A 115 -4.36 12.27 -0.17
CA THR A 115 -3.50 12.66 -1.31
C THR A 115 -2.08 12.10 -1.19
N ILE A 116 -1.47 12.23 -0.01
CA ILE A 116 -0.12 11.70 0.27
C ILE A 116 -0.12 10.17 0.16
N PHE A 117 -1.11 9.52 0.78
CA PHE A 117 -1.23 8.07 0.75
C PHE A 117 -1.44 7.52 -0.66
N ASP A 118 -2.33 8.13 -1.44
CA ASP A 118 -2.62 7.70 -2.81
C ASP A 118 -1.39 7.91 -3.71
N GLY A 119 -0.63 8.99 -3.51
CA GLY A 119 0.67 9.19 -4.15
C GLY A 119 1.68 8.10 -3.79
N ALA A 120 1.77 7.73 -2.52
CA ALA A 120 2.67 6.69 -2.02
C ALA A 120 2.30 5.30 -2.59
N LEU A 121 1.01 4.96 -2.56
CA LEU A 121 0.49 3.72 -3.11
C LEU A 121 0.71 3.66 -4.63
N ALA A 122 0.45 4.75 -5.34
CA ALA A 122 0.68 4.82 -6.79
C ALA A 122 2.17 4.67 -7.13
N GLY A 123 3.06 5.30 -6.35
CA GLY A 123 4.51 5.14 -6.49
C GLY A 123 4.95 3.68 -6.29
N TYR A 124 4.46 3.03 -5.22
CA TYR A 124 4.72 1.60 -4.98
C TYR A 124 4.26 0.74 -6.16
N LEU A 125 3.02 0.91 -6.63
CA LEU A 125 2.43 0.09 -7.69
C LEU A 125 3.17 0.27 -9.03
N ARG A 126 3.49 1.52 -9.40
CA ARG A 126 4.25 1.82 -10.63
C ARG A 126 5.63 1.17 -10.60
N GLU A 127 6.36 1.28 -9.50
CA GLU A 127 7.71 0.69 -9.42
C GLU A 127 7.66 -0.84 -9.34
N ARG A 128 6.76 -1.42 -8.52
CA ARG A 128 6.68 -2.87 -8.31
C ARG A 128 6.22 -3.63 -9.55
N PHE A 129 5.32 -3.03 -10.31
CA PHE A 129 4.67 -3.67 -11.46
C PHE A 129 5.07 -3.03 -12.79
N GLU A 130 5.99 -2.06 -12.82
CA GLU A 130 6.45 -1.37 -14.02
C GLU A 130 5.28 -0.84 -14.88
N LEU A 131 4.34 -0.14 -14.23
CA LEU A 131 3.12 0.40 -14.87
C LEU A 131 3.38 1.69 -15.65
#